data_AF-A0A514ECJ7-F1
#
_entry.id   AF-A0A514ECJ7-F1
#
_cell.length_a   1.000
_cell.length_b   1.000
_cell.length_c   1.000
_cell.angle_alpha   90.00
_cell.angle_beta   90.00
_cell.angle_gamma   90.00
#
_symmetry.space_group_name_H-M   'P 1'
#
loop_
_entity.id
_entity.type
_entity.pdbx_description
1 polymer ?
#
loop_
_entity_poly.entity_id
_entity_poly.type
_entity_poly.pdbx_seq_one_letter_code
_entity_poly.pdbx_strand_id
1 'polypeptide(L)'
;MPEDEIPFQADVLREDGRVVGANFKGQVDTATFNGNVKTGHAEVTVQQGNAFGTASTNGTSMDGSVGLKTTQDHFEFSASFTPGGELNGSGKVTVGAVSYEFSNSSVGTTFSFDSGASASISRGFDGAWNANWSSPTIGGFQTSLSFGSSSSSWSINANFTLKGN
;
A
#
# COMPACT_ATOMS: atom_id res chain seq x y z
N MET A 1 10.05 9.02 41.28
CA MET A 1 9.75 8.46 39.95
C MET A 1 9.95 6.96 40.06
N PRO A 2 8.98 6.09 39.73
CA PRO A 2 9.26 4.67 39.62
C PRO A 2 10.01 4.38 38.31
N GLU A 3 10.91 3.41 38.41
CA GLU A 3 11.92 2.94 37.46
C GLU A 3 11.32 1.95 36.43
N ASP A 4 11.06 2.38 35.19
CA ASP A 4 10.94 1.47 34.03
C ASP A 4 11.32 2.27 32.77
N GLU A 5 12.62 2.46 32.58
CA GLU A 5 13.23 3.17 31.47
C GLU A 5 13.12 2.37 30.14
N ILE A 6 12.55 2.98 29.08
CA ILE A 6 13.03 2.75 27.71
C ILE A 6 13.39 4.09 27.05
N PRO A 7 14.51 4.74 27.44
CA PRO A 7 14.91 6.00 26.82
C PRO A 7 15.33 5.79 25.36
N PHE A 8 16.09 4.72 25.08
CA PHE A 8 16.42 4.19 23.75
C PHE A 8 17.32 2.96 23.92
N GLN A 9 17.16 1.92 23.10
CA GLN A 9 18.03 0.75 23.04
C GLN A 9 18.34 0.43 21.58
N ALA A 10 19.59 0.05 21.28
CA ALA A 10 19.99 -0.38 19.95
C ALA A 10 20.96 -1.55 20.01
N ASP A 11 20.73 -2.53 19.14
CA ASP A 11 21.53 -3.75 19.00
C ASP A 11 22.12 -3.82 17.59
N VAL A 12 23.42 -4.07 17.50
CA VAL A 12 24.13 -4.17 16.22
C VAL A 12 23.80 -5.50 15.54
N LEU A 13 23.39 -5.43 14.27
CA LEU A 13 23.18 -6.60 13.42
C LEU A 13 24.48 -6.98 12.71
N ARG A 14 24.82 -8.27 12.78
CA ARG A 14 26.00 -8.84 12.13
C ARG A 14 25.62 -10.05 11.28
N GLU A 15 26.19 -10.11 10.07
CA GLU A 15 26.16 -11.27 9.17
C GLU A 15 27.60 -11.64 8.85
N ASP A 16 27.97 -12.92 8.97
CA ASP A 16 29.34 -13.43 8.77
C ASP A 16 30.42 -12.64 9.55
N GLY A 17 30.08 -12.18 10.76
CA GLY A 17 30.94 -11.38 11.62
C GLY A 17 31.03 -9.89 11.24
N ARG A 18 30.52 -9.49 10.07
CA ARG A 18 30.49 -8.11 9.57
C ARG A 18 29.26 -7.37 10.08
N VAL A 19 29.42 -6.12 10.48
CA VAL A 19 28.29 -5.24 10.82
C VAL A 19 27.51 -4.90 9.55
N VAL A 20 26.22 -5.22 9.53
CA VAL A 20 25.33 -4.99 8.39
C VAL A 20 24.17 -4.04 8.71
N GLY A 21 23.96 -3.72 9.99
CA GLY A 21 22.84 -2.90 10.43
C GLY A 21 22.72 -2.75 11.95
N ALA A 22 21.56 -2.28 12.39
CA ALA A 22 21.14 -2.23 13.79
C ALA A 22 19.62 -2.38 13.93
N ASN A 23 19.18 -3.04 15.00
CA ASN A 23 17.81 -2.93 15.51
C ASN A 23 17.78 -1.85 16.57
N PHE A 24 16.66 -1.15 16.72
CA PHE A 24 16.48 -0.22 17.82
C PHE A 24 15.04 -0.21 18.30
N LYS A 25 14.86 0.18 19.56
CA LYS A 25 13.57 0.44 20.17
C LYS A 25 13.69 1.59 21.15
N GLY A 26 12.62 2.34 21.35
CA GLY A 26 12.62 3.45 22.28
C GLY A 26 11.21 3.89 22.61
N GLN A 27 11.12 4.89 23.48
CA GLN A 27 9.86 5.49 23.86
C GLN A 27 10.04 7.01 23.94
N VAL A 28 9.09 7.74 23.35
CA VAL A 28 8.95 9.20 23.55
C VAL A 28 7.57 9.44 24.10
N ASP A 29 7.48 10.01 25.30
CA ASP A 29 6.22 10.19 26.03
C ASP A 29 5.45 8.85 26.17
N THR A 30 4.23 8.74 25.65
CA THR A 30 3.44 7.50 25.65
C THR A 30 3.67 6.60 24.44
N ALA A 31 4.49 7.04 23.47
CA ALA A 31 4.65 6.35 22.19
C ALA A 31 5.92 5.48 22.17
N THR A 32 5.75 4.17 22.10
CA THR A 32 6.84 3.22 21.86
C THR A 32 7.10 3.07 20.36
N PHE A 33 8.36 2.98 19.97
CA PHE A 33 8.77 2.70 18.61
C PHE A 33 9.83 1.60 18.54
N ASN A 34 9.85 0.91 17.41
CA ASN A 34 10.88 -0.07 17.07
C ASN A 34 11.29 0.14 15.62
N GLY A 35 12.51 -0.21 15.27
CA GLY A 35 12.99 -0.09 13.91
C GLY A 35 14.19 -0.97 13.62
N ASN A 36 14.46 -1.11 12.34
CA ASN A 36 15.59 -1.85 11.80
C ASN A 36 16.25 -0.98 10.74
N VAL A 37 17.58 -0.89 10.76
CA VAL A 37 18.36 -0.37 9.64
C VAL A 37 19.34 -1.43 9.24
N LYS A 38 19.46 -1.70 7.95
CA LYS A 38 20.52 -2.51 7.35
C LYS A 38 20.97 -1.89 6.04
N THR A 39 22.02 -2.43 5.45
CA THR A 39 22.51 -1.93 4.16
C THR A 39 21.38 -1.94 3.13
N GLY A 40 21.04 -0.75 2.61
CA GLY A 40 19.98 -0.58 1.62
C GLY A 40 18.54 -0.68 2.15
N HIS A 41 18.30 -0.69 3.46
CA HIS A 41 16.94 -0.73 4.01
C HIS A 41 16.84 -0.10 5.41
N ALA A 42 15.74 0.60 5.67
CA ALA A 42 15.38 1.13 6.96
C ALA A 42 13.86 1.01 7.17
N GLU A 43 13.44 0.64 8.36
CA GLU A 43 12.05 0.62 8.78
C GLU A 43 11.89 1.12 10.22
N VAL A 44 10.77 1.77 10.48
CA VAL A 44 10.33 2.22 11.80
C VAL A 44 8.85 1.92 11.94
N THR A 45 8.46 1.42 13.11
CA THR A 45 7.07 1.27 13.53
C THR A 45 6.87 2.01 14.84
N VAL A 46 5.82 2.82 14.92
CA VAL A 46 5.35 3.47 16.13
C VAL A 46 4.10 2.71 16.59
N GLN A 47 4.18 2.09 17.76
CA GLN A 47 3.15 1.20 18.28
C GLN A 47 1.84 1.95 18.56
N GLN A 48 1.94 3.19 19.06
CA GLN A 48 0.79 4.04 19.27
C GLN A 48 0.23 4.49 17.91
N GLY A 49 -0.97 4.01 17.57
CA GLY A 49 -1.61 4.27 16.26
C GLY A 49 -1.15 3.34 15.13
N ASN A 50 -0.28 2.35 15.42
CA ASN A 50 0.25 1.39 14.46
C ASN A 50 0.79 2.03 13.17
N ALA A 51 1.49 3.16 13.33
CA ALA A 51 2.10 3.86 12.21
C ALA A 51 3.43 3.19 11.83
N PHE A 52 3.78 3.23 10.55
CA PHE A 52 5.04 2.70 10.06
C PHE A 52 5.62 3.58 8.96
N GLY A 53 6.93 3.46 8.78
CA GLY A 53 7.66 4.03 7.67
C GLY A 53 8.75 3.07 7.24
N THR A 54 8.91 2.88 5.93
CA THR A 54 9.97 2.07 5.34
C THR A 54 10.67 2.84 4.23
N ALA A 55 11.95 2.56 4.05
CA ALA A 55 12.74 3.02 2.93
C ALA A 55 13.72 1.90 2.53
N SER A 56 13.91 1.67 1.25
CA SER A 56 14.89 0.72 0.74
C SER A 56 15.52 1.19 -0.56
N THR A 57 16.71 0.69 -0.84
CA THR A 57 17.40 0.88 -2.11
C THR A 57 18.21 -0.35 -2.46
N ASN A 58 18.24 -0.67 -3.74
CA ASN A 58 19.11 -1.70 -4.32
C ASN A 58 20.32 -1.09 -5.07
N GLY A 59 20.54 0.23 -4.94
CA GLY A 59 21.59 0.97 -5.65
C GLY A 59 21.17 1.51 -7.02
N THR A 60 20.09 1.02 -7.61
CA THR A 60 19.53 1.53 -8.89
C THR A 60 18.15 2.14 -8.74
N SER A 61 17.40 1.78 -7.71
CA SER A 61 16.12 2.38 -7.34
C SER A 61 16.04 2.61 -5.84
N MET A 62 15.12 3.48 -5.45
CA MET A 62 14.73 3.76 -4.07
C MET A 62 13.23 3.55 -3.96
N ASP A 63 12.81 2.84 -2.93
CA ASP A 63 11.41 2.62 -2.59
C ASP A 63 11.19 3.14 -1.17
N GLY A 64 10.03 3.70 -0.90
CA GLY A 64 9.64 4.08 0.44
C GLY A 64 8.15 4.00 0.62
N SER A 65 7.71 3.71 1.85
CA SER A 65 6.31 3.75 2.22
C SER A 65 6.11 4.35 3.60
N VAL A 66 4.99 5.01 3.81
CA VAL A 66 4.54 5.50 5.11
C VAL A 66 3.06 5.18 5.27
N GLY A 67 2.67 4.79 6.46
CA GLY A 67 1.30 4.38 6.67
C GLY A 67 0.92 4.19 8.12
N LEU A 68 -0.32 3.77 8.32
CA LEU A 68 -0.89 3.33 9.58
C LEU A 68 -1.79 2.13 9.32
N LYS A 69 -1.73 1.14 10.20
CA LYS A 69 -2.47 -0.11 10.04
C LYS A 69 -3.09 -0.56 11.35
N THR A 70 -4.40 -0.41 11.48
CA THR A 70 -5.17 -0.98 12.60
C THR A 70 -5.78 -2.33 12.19
N THR A 71 -6.53 -2.96 13.09
CA THR A 71 -7.28 -4.19 12.76
C THR A 71 -8.37 -3.94 11.71
N GLN A 72 -8.89 -2.71 11.62
CA GLN A 72 -10.02 -2.36 10.76
C GLN A 72 -9.64 -1.47 9.57
N ASP A 73 -8.65 -0.60 9.76
CA ASP A 73 -8.29 0.43 8.79
C ASP A 73 -6.82 0.30 8.39
N HIS A 74 -6.55 0.55 7.12
CA HIS A 74 -5.20 0.55 6.58
C HIS A 74 -5.01 1.74 5.67
N PHE A 75 -4.00 2.55 5.93
CA PHE A 75 -3.63 3.67 5.09
C PHE A 75 -2.14 3.60 4.80
N GLU A 76 -1.78 3.61 3.52
CA GLU A 76 -0.40 3.51 3.08
C GLU A 76 -0.21 4.40 1.86
N PHE A 77 0.87 5.17 1.88
CA PHE A 77 1.44 5.84 0.72
C PHE A 77 2.79 5.21 0.42
N SER A 78 3.02 4.90 -0.85
CA SER A 78 4.25 4.28 -1.32
C SER A 78 4.77 5.02 -2.54
N ALA A 79 6.07 5.25 -2.58
CA ALA A 79 6.74 5.91 -3.68
C ALA A 79 7.99 5.13 -4.08
N SER A 80 8.25 5.07 -5.39
CA SER A 80 9.46 4.51 -5.96
C SER A 80 10.12 5.48 -6.93
N PHE A 81 11.44 5.49 -6.94
CA PHE A 81 12.26 6.38 -7.74
C PHE A 81 13.48 5.66 -8.30
N THR A 82 13.70 5.79 -9.60
CA THR A 82 14.92 5.35 -10.28
C THR A 82 15.66 6.60 -10.77
N PRO A 83 16.94 6.81 -10.44
CA PRO A 83 17.70 7.96 -10.93
C PRO A 83 17.66 8.07 -12.46
N GLY A 84 17.28 9.25 -12.96
CA GLY A 84 17.08 9.50 -14.39
C GLY A 84 15.71 9.05 -14.94
N GLY A 85 14.87 8.44 -14.11
CA GLY A 85 13.47 8.11 -14.39
C GLY A 85 12.49 9.04 -13.69
N GLU A 86 11.20 8.72 -13.82
CA GLU A 86 10.11 9.44 -13.15
C GLU A 86 9.90 8.91 -11.72
N LEU A 87 9.44 9.80 -10.82
CA LEU A 87 8.95 9.40 -9.51
C LEU A 87 7.58 8.72 -9.68
N ASN A 88 7.44 7.48 -9.23
CA ASN A 88 6.17 6.76 -9.24
C ASN A 88 5.59 6.71 -7.83
N GLY A 89 4.42 7.32 -7.64
CA GLY A 89 3.71 7.36 -6.38
C GLY A 89 2.41 6.57 -6.45
N SER A 90 2.04 5.94 -5.35
CA SER A 90 0.74 5.31 -5.15
C SER A 90 0.31 5.42 -3.70
N GLY A 91 -0.99 5.24 -3.47
CA GLY A 91 -1.51 5.14 -2.12
C GLY A 91 -2.80 4.36 -2.09
N LYS A 92 -3.05 3.78 -0.92
CA LYS A 92 -4.23 2.98 -0.63
C LYS A 92 -4.76 3.31 0.74
N VAL A 93 -6.06 3.56 0.82
CA VAL A 93 -6.79 3.83 2.06
C VAL A 93 -7.95 2.85 2.13
N THR A 94 -7.89 1.89 3.04
CA THR A 94 -8.93 0.93 3.32
C THR A 94 -9.59 1.28 4.65
N VAL A 95 -10.92 1.47 4.64
CA VAL A 95 -11.75 1.71 5.82
C VAL A 95 -12.88 0.71 5.79
N GLY A 96 -12.82 -0.30 6.66
CA GLY A 96 -13.75 -1.43 6.66
C GLY A 96 -13.82 -2.12 5.29
N ALA A 97 -14.99 -2.04 4.65
CA ALA A 97 -15.27 -2.70 3.39
C ALA A 97 -14.95 -1.86 2.13
N VAL A 98 -14.40 -0.66 2.29
CA VAL A 98 -14.12 0.27 1.19
C VAL A 98 -12.63 0.53 1.09
N SER A 99 -12.09 0.50 -0.13
CA SER A 99 -10.70 0.83 -0.44
C SER A 99 -10.63 1.93 -1.48
N TYR A 100 -9.93 3.02 -1.19
CA TYR A 100 -9.59 4.09 -2.12
C TYR A 100 -8.14 3.91 -2.54
N GLU A 101 -7.88 3.97 -3.83
CA GLU A 101 -6.54 3.77 -4.39
C GLU A 101 -6.22 4.88 -5.36
N PHE A 102 -4.97 5.33 -5.38
CA PHE A 102 -4.48 6.22 -6.41
C PHE A 102 -3.05 5.86 -6.78
N SER A 103 -2.67 6.26 -7.99
CA SER A 103 -1.35 6.09 -8.55
C SER A 103 -1.07 7.24 -9.51
N ASN A 104 0.13 7.27 -10.08
CA ASN A 104 0.48 8.22 -11.13
C ASN A 104 -0.44 8.17 -12.37
N SER A 105 -1.17 7.07 -12.59
CA SER A 105 -1.97 6.88 -13.79
C SER A 105 -3.47 6.85 -13.54
N SER A 106 -3.92 6.72 -12.29
CA SER A 106 -5.35 6.53 -12.00
C SER A 106 -5.73 6.81 -10.55
N VAL A 107 -7.02 7.00 -10.33
CA VAL A 107 -7.67 7.02 -9.01
C VAL A 107 -8.89 6.09 -9.04
N GLY A 108 -9.17 5.38 -7.96
CA GLY A 108 -10.28 4.45 -7.90
C GLY A 108 -10.78 4.15 -6.50
N THR A 109 -11.91 3.46 -6.46
CA THR A 109 -12.57 2.98 -5.25
C THR A 109 -13.06 1.56 -5.48
N THR A 110 -12.85 0.70 -4.50
CA THR A 110 -13.30 -0.69 -4.47
C THR A 110 -14.16 -0.90 -3.22
N PHE A 111 -15.32 -1.51 -3.41
CA PHE A 111 -16.24 -1.97 -2.38
C PHE A 111 -16.15 -3.49 -2.31
N SER A 112 -15.87 -4.02 -1.13
CA SER A 112 -15.91 -5.44 -0.83
C SER A 112 -17.20 -5.75 -0.08
N PHE A 113 -17.80 -6.91 -0.35
CA PHE A 113 -19.02 -7.35 0.33
C PHE A 113 -18.74 -8.65 1.08
N ASP A 114 -19.44 -8.88 2.19
CA ASP A 114 -19.26 -10.07 3.04
C ASP A 114 -19.48 -11.40 2.28
N SER A 115 -20.22 -11.37 1.17
CA SER A 115 -20.42 -12.49 0.26
C SER A 115 -19.16 -12.87 -0.55
N GLY A 116 -18.06 -12.14 -0.38
CA GLY A 116 -16.86 -12.23 -1.20
C GLY A 116 -16.98 -11.54 -2.56
N ALA A 117 -18.13 -10.92 -2.85
CA ALA A 117 -18.28 -10.08 -4.04
C ALA A 117 -17.51 -8.76 -3.89
N SER A 118 -17.19 -8.14 -5.03
CA SER A 118 -16.59 -6.81 -5.06
C SER A 118 -17.10 -5.98 -6.24
N ALA A 119 -17.16 -4.67 -6.04
CA ALA A 119 -17.42 -3.68 -7.06
C ALA A 119 -16.28 -2.67 -7.06
N SER A 120 -15.80 -2.24 -8.22
CA SER A 120 -14.82 -1.14 -8.29
C SER A 120 -15.16 -0.16 -9.40
N ILE A 121 -14.79 1.10 -9.16
CA ILE A 121 -14.82 2.16 -10.16
C ILE A 121 -13.48 2.90 -10.12
N SER A 122 -12.89 3.15 -11.28
CA SER A 122 -11.66 3.93 -11.37
C SER A 122 -11.67 4.84 -12.60
N ARG A 123 -10.87 5.90 -12.52
CA ARG A 123 -10.62 6.85 -13.59
C ARG A 123 -9.11 6.90 -13.84
N GLY A 124 -8.70 6.56 -15.06
CA GLY A 124 -7.37 6.84 -15.58
C GLY A 124 -7.20 8.32 -15.89
N PHE A 125 -6.00 8.85 -15.67
CA PHE A 125 -5.66 10.23 -16.03
C PHE A 125 -5.51 10.44 -17.54
N ASP A 126 -5.50 9.36 -18.31
CA ASP A 126 -5.72 9.35 -19.76
C ASP A 126 -7.19 9.63 -20.16
N GLY A 127 -8.10 9.72 -19.18
CA GLY A 127 -9.52 9.99 -19.37
C GLY A 127 -10.40 8.74 -19.37
N ALA A 128 -9.83 7.54 -19.33
CA ALA A 128 -10.60 6.30 -19.31
C ALA A 128 -11.30 6.07 -17.96
N TRP A 129 -12.51 5.54 -17.99
CA TRP A 129 -13.24 5.08 -16.81
C TRP A 129 -13.37 3.56 -16.84
N ASN A 130 -13.19 2.92 -15.70
CA ASN A 130 -13.37 1.49 -15.56
C ASN A 130 -14.35 1.23 -14.42
N ALA A 131 -15.30 0.33 -14.63
CA ALA A 131 -16.21 -0.18 -13.63
C ALA A 131 -16.20 -1.70 -13.70
N ASN A 132 -16.02 -2.37 -12.57
CA ASN A 132 -15.92 -3.82 -12.50
C ASN A 132 -16.81 -4.36 -11.38
N TRP A 133 -17.42 -5.51 -11.61
CA TRP A 133 -18.12 -6.30 -10.61
C TRP A 133 -17.62 -7.75 -10.66
N SER A 134 -17.41 -8.35 -9.51
CA SER A 134 -17.04 -9.75 -9.39
C SER A 134 -17.81 -10.39 -8.25
N SER A 135 -18.45 -11.54 -8.49
CA SER A 135 -19.09 -12.36 -7.45
C SER A 135 -18.57 -13.80 -7.48
N PRO A 136 -18.13 -14.38 -6.34
CA PRO A 136 -17.57 -15.72 -6.28
C PRO A 136 -18.60 -16.86 -6.07
N THR A 137 -19.89 -16.58 -5.93
CA THR A 137 -20.91 -17.62 -5.70
C THR A 137 -21.05 -18.61 -6.87
N ILE A 138 -21.55 -19.82 -6.64
CA ILE A 138 -21.88 -20.79 -7.70
C ILE A 138 -22.86 -20.14 -8.69
N GLY A 139 -22.51 -20.10 -9.98
CA GLY A 139 -23.21 -19.27 -10.98
C GLY A 139 -22.74 -17.80 -11.02
N GLY A 140 -21.57 -17.52 -10.46
CA GLY A 140 -20.99 -16.20 -10.31
C GLY A 140 -20.72 -15.53 -11.64
N PHE A 141 -21.07 -14.24 -11.70
CA PHE A 141 -20.94 -13.40 -12.86
C PHE A 141 -19.87 -12.34 -12.60
N GLN A 142 -18.93 -12.20 -13.54
CA GLN A 142 -17.96 -11.11 -13.57
C GLN A 142 -18.31 -10.19 -14.73
N THR A 143 -18.45 -8.90 -14.44
CA THR A 143 -18.63 -7.86 -15.45
C THR A 143 -17.46 -6.88 -15.36
N SER A 144 -16.92 -6.49 -16.50
CA SER A 144 -16.01 -5.36 -16.59
C SER A 144 -16.50 -4.44 -17.71
N LEU A 145 -16.68 -3.17 -17.39
CA LEU A 145 -17.06 -2.11 -18.30
C LEU A 145 -15.96 -1.05 -18.30
N SER A 146 -15.32 -0.86 -19.44
CA SER A 146 -14.31 0.18 -19.65
C SER A 146 -14.81 1.17 -20.69
N PHE A 147 -14.79 2.46 -20.35
CA PHE A 147 -15.14 3.58 -21.22
C PHE A 147 -13.87 4.39 -21.50
N GLY A 148 -13.39 4.37 -22.74
CA GLY A 148 -12.26 5.19 -23.16
C GLY A 148 -12.76 6.41 -23.95
N SER A 149 -12.20 7.60 -23.67
CA SER A 149 -12.38 8.76 -24.54
C SER A 149 -11.04 9.42 -24.83
N SER A 150 -10.71 9.56 -26.11
CA SER A 150 -9.62 10.42 -26.59
C SER A 150 -10.18 11.68 -27.23
N SER A 151 -9.33 12.64 -27.58
CA SER A 151 -9.74 13.94 -28.14
C SER A 151 -10.60 13.85 -29.43
N SER A 152 -10.68 12.69 -30.07
CA SER A 152 -11.47 12.48 -31.29
C SER A 152 -12.27 11.17 -31.36
N SER A 153 -12.21 10.29 -30.34
CA SER A 153 -12.91 9.00 -30.38
C SER A 153 -13.30 8.51 -28.99
N TRP A 154 -14.41 7.78 -28.90
CA TRP A 154 -14.83 7.07 -27.69
C TRP A 154 -15.00 5.59 -27.99
N SER A 155 -14.76 4.75 -26.99
CA SER A 155 -14.96 3.31 -27.07
C SER A 155 -15.52 2.77 -25.76
N ILE A 156 -16.31 1.70 -25.87
CA ILE A 156 -16.82 0.93 -24.74
C ILE A 156 -16.34 -0.50 -24.92
N ASN A 157 -15.66 -1.05 -23.93
CA ASN A 157 -15.33 -2.46 -23.86
C ASN A 157 -16.12 -3.08 -22.70
N ALA A 158 -16.97 -4.03 -23.02
CA ALA A 158 -17.76 -4.77 -22.05
C ALA A 158 -17.36 -6.24 -22.09
N ASN A 159 -16.86 -6.78 -20.98
CA ASN A 159 -16.54 -8.19 -20.83
C ASN A 159 -17.48 -8.82 -19.79
N PHE A 160 -18.09 -9.93 -20.17
CA PHE A 160 -19.02 -10.70 -19.36
C PHE A 160 -18.51 -12.12 -19.26
N THR A 161 -18.12 -12.55 -18.07
CA THR A 161 -17.66 -13.92 -17.82
C THR A 161 -18.59 -14.60 -16.83
N LEU A 162 -19.19 -15.70 -17.26
CA LEU A 162 -19.91 -16.62 -16.38
C LEU A 162 -18.94 -17.74 -15.98
N LYS A 163 -18.68 -17.90 -14.68
CA LYS A 163 -17.87 -19.02 -14.19
C LYS A 163 -18.77 -20.23 -13.97
N GLY A 164 -18.72 -21.19 -14.89
CA GLY A 164 -19.24 -22.54 -14.69
C GLY A 164 -18.23 -23.38 -13.90
N ASN A 165 -18.72 -24.38 -13.16
CA ASN A 165 -17.89 -25.35 -12.46
C ASN A 165 -17.07 -26.21 -13.42
#